data_AF-A0A1V5IB07-F1
#
_entry.id   AF-A0A1V5IB07-F1
#
_cell.length_a   1.000
_cell.length_b   1.000
_cell.length_c   1.000
_cell.angle_alpha   90.00
_cell.angle_beta   90.00
_cell.angle_gamma   90.00
#
_symmetry.space_group_name_H-M   'P 1'
#
loop_
_entity.id
_entity.type
_entity.pdbx_description
1 polymer ?
#
loop_
_entity_poly.entity_id
_entity_poly.type
_entity_poly.pdbx_seq_one_letter_code
_entity_poly.pdbx_strand_id
1 'polypeptide(L)'
;MREQEAELEQNKEVKVKVTSARDLRRQASEMHAKVTEMAELAQKHHDLMVEFYRKADKSREEADASHRSFVEAQEAADAEHKYFIACQKELRDYDKVISGLRKKTKKAKVSKEQKAVRKEAEHVYKMFRAGEKLTTDDILLLQRSKLI
;
A
#
# COMPACT_ATOMS: atom_id res chain seq x y z
N MET A 1 -52.23 -73.87 -55.68
CA MET A 1 -52.65 -72.45 -55.57
C MET A 1 -52.33 -71.89 -54.17
N ARG A 2 -52.88 -72.44 -53.07
CA ARG A 2 -52.61 -71.91 -51.71
C ARG A 2 -51.16 -71.99 -51.22
N GLU A 3 -50.40 -73.04 -51.56
CA GLU A 3 -48.97 -73.15 -51.20
C GLU A 3 -48.10 -72.14 -51.95
N GLN A 4 -48.37 -71.89 -53.24
CA GLN A 4 -47.67 -70.88 -54.01
C GLN A 4 -47.97 -69.46 -53.53
N GLU A 5 -49.20 -69.18 -53.08
CA GLU A 5 -49.56 -67.89 -52.47
C GLU A 5 -48.85 -67.68 -51.14
N ALA A 6 -48.76 -68.70 -50.29
CA ALA A 6 -48.04 -68.64 -49.02
C ALA A 6 -46.52 -68.43 -49.21
N GLU A 7 -45.89 -69.11 -50.18
CA GLU A 7 -44.48 -68.88 -50.52
C GLU A 7 -44.24 -67.47 -51.10
N LEU A 8 -45.17 -66.96 -51.93
CA LEU A 8 -45.12 -65.58 -52.45
C LEU A 8 -45.28 -64.54 -51.34
N GLU A 9 -46.15 -64.80 -50.36
CA GLU A 9 -46.40 -63.94 -49.21
C GLU A 9 -45.19 -63.94 -48.26
N GLN A 10 -44.57 -65.11 -48.04
CA GLN A 10 -43.32 -65.24 -47.31
C GLN A 10 -42.17 -64.48 -48.00
N ASN A 11 -42.12 -64.49 -49.34
CA ASN A 11 -41.12 -63.73 -50.10
C ASN A 11 -41.34 -62.21 -50.01
N LYS A 12 -42.61 -61.76 -49.97
CA LYS A 12 -42.95 -60.34 -49.74
C LYS A 12 -42.62 -59.90 -48.32
N GLU A 13 -42.97 -60.70 -47.31
CA GLU A 13 -42.71 -60.37 -45.91
C GLU A 13 -41.21 -60.35 -45.61
N VAL A 14 -40.44 -61.28 -46.18
CA VAL A 14 -38.97 -61.30 -46.10
C VAL A 14 -38.38 -60.07 -46.81
N LYS A 15 -38.87 -59.70 -47.99
CA LYS A 15 -38.43 -58.46 -48.67
C LYS A 15 -38.68 -57.22 -47.81
N VAL A 16 -39.85 -57.10 -47.18
CA VAL A 16 -40.19 -55.96 -46.30
C VAL A 16 -39.29 -55.93 -45.06
N LYS A 17 -39.02 -57.09 -44.43
CA LYS A 17 -38.11 -57.18 -43.29
C LYS A 17 -36.66 -56.84 -43.68
N VAL A 18 -36.22 -57.25 -44.87
CA VAL A 18 -34.87 -56.92 -45.39
C VAL A 18 -34.74 -55.42 -45.72
N THR A 19 -35.76 -54.79 -46.30
CA THR A 19 -35.75 -53.33 -46.53
C THR A 19 -35.77 -52.57 -45.21
N SER A 20 -36.62 -52.98 -44.25
CA SER A 20 -36.66 -52.38 -42.92
C SER A 20 -35.34 -52.52 -42.16
N ALA A 21 -34.70 -53.70 -42.21
CA ALA A 21 -33.39 -53.91 -41.62
C ALA A 21 -32.30 -53.03 -42.27
N ARG A 22 -32.35 -52.82 -43.59
CA ARG A 22 -31.46 -51.89 -44.30
C ARG A 22 -31.69 -50.44 -43.87
N ASP A 23 -32.95 -50.02 -43.74
CA ASP A 23 -33.29 -48.66 -43.31
C ASP A 23 -32.85 -48.39 -41.87
N LEU A 24 -33.09 -49.33 -40.96
CA LEU A 24 -32.59 -49.27 -39.57
C LEU A 24 -31.06 -49.21 -39.53
N ARG A 25 -30.38 -49.98 -40.38
CA ARG A 25 -28.91 -49.94 -40.48
C ARG A 25 -28.41 -48.59 -40.99
N ARG A 26 -29.11 -47.99 -41.96
CA ARG A 26 -28.79 -46.63 -42.46
C ARG A 26 -28.99 -45.59 -41.37
N GLN A 27 -30.11 -45.63 -40.65
CA GLN A 27 -30.39 -44.73 -39.53
C GLN A 27 -29.36 -44.89 -38.41
N ALA A 28 -28.96 -46.13 -38.08
CA ALA A 28 -27.91 -46.38 -37.10
C ALA A 28 -26.57 -45.76 -37.52
N SER A 29 -26.18 -45.91 -38.79
CA SER A 29 -24.96 -45.27 -39.32
C SER A 29 -25.04 -43.74 -39.30
N GLU A 30 -26.17 -43.15 -39.68
CA GLU A 30 -26.37 -41.68 -39.62
C GLU A 30 -26.30 -41.16 -38.18
N MET A 31 -26.92 -41.87 -37.23
CA MET A 31 -26.86 -41.52 -35.81
C MET A 31 -25.45 -41.68 -35.25
N HIS A 32 -24.73 -42.73 -35.63
CA HIS A 32 -23.34 -42.90 -35.22
C HIS A 32 -22.47 -41.76 -35.74
N ALA A 33 -22.60 -41.39 -37.02
CA ALA A 33 -21.86 -40.26 -37.59
C ALA A 33 -22.12 -38.96 -36.81
N LYS A 34 -23.39 -38.66 -36.49
CA LYS A 34 -23.75 -37.48 -35.68
C LYS A 34 -23.16 -37.53 -34.28
N VAL A 35 -23.18 -38.69 -33.61
CA VAL A 35 -22.58 -38.83 -32.27
C VAL A 35 -21.07 -38.61 -32.32
N THR A 36 -20.39 -39.14 -33.34
CA THR A 36 -18.95 -38.93 -33.53
C THR A 36 -18.63 -37.45 -33.75
N GLU A 37 -19.39 -36.77 -34.62
CA GLU A 37 -19.22 -35.33 -34.87
C GLU A 37 -19.42 -34.50 -33.59
N MET A 38 -20.47 -34.79 -32.82
CA MET A 38 -20.74 -34.12 -31.55
C MET A 38 -19.66 -34.41 -30.52
N ALA A 39 -19.12 -35.62 -30.47
CA ALA A 39 -18.02 -35.99 -29.57
C ALA A 39 -16.74 -35.24 -29.94
N GLU A 40 -16.40 -35.13 -31.22
CA GLU A 40 -15.25 -34.34 -31.67
C GLU A 40 -15.42 -32.86 -31.34
N LEU A 41 -16.62 -32.30 -31.53
CA LEU A 41 -16.91 -30.91 -31.20
C LEU A 41 -16.81 -30.67 -29.69
N ALA A 42 -17.35 -31.58 -28.87
CA ALA A 42 -17.24 -31.53 -27.42
C ALA A 42 -15.77 -31.57 -26.98
N GLN A 43 -14.96 -32.45 -27.57
CA GLN A 43 -13.53 -32.53 -27.25
C GLN A 43 -12.79 -31.24 -27.63
N LYS A 44 -13.06 -30.67 -28.81
CA LYS A 44 -12.47 -29.36 -29.21
C LYS A 44 -12.82 -28.25 -28.22
N HIS A 45 -14.06 -28.18 -27.76
CA HIS A 45 -14.47 -27.20 -26.75
C HIS A 45 -13.84 -27.48 -25.38
N HIS A 46 -13.68 -28.74 -25.00
CA HIS A 46 -12.98 -29.13 -23.79
C HIS A 46 -11.51 -28.67 -23.83
N ASP A 47 -10.82 -28.93 -24.93
CA ASP A 47 -9.42 -28.53 -25.09
C ASP A 47 -9.26 -27.00 -25.05
N LEU A 48 -10.16 -26.27 -25.71
CA LEU A 48 -10.23 -24.80 -25.63
C LEU A 48 -10.46 -24.32 -24.19
N MET A 49 -11.38 -24.96 -23.46
CA MET A 49 -11.66 -24.64 -22.07
C MET A 49 -10.42 -24.81 -21.20
N VAL A 50 -9.70 -25.93 -21.32
CA VAL A 50 -8.44 -26.17 -20.60
C VAL A 50 -7.39 -25.11 -20.93
N GLU A 51 -7.23 -24.74 -22.19
CA GLU A 51 -6.29 -23.69 -22.61
C GLU A 51 -6.64 -22.33 -22.02
N PHE A 52 -7.92 -21.96 -21.95
CA PHE A 52 -8.35 -20.72 -21.30
C PHE A 52 -8.12 -20.75 -19.79
N TYR A 53 -8.38 -21.87 -19.11
CA TYR A 53 -8.07 -22.01 -17.68
C TYR A 53 -6.57 -21.84 -17.41
N ARG A 54 -5.71 -22.47 -18.19
CA ARG A 54 -4.25 -22.30 -18.07
C ARG A 54 -3.81 -20.85 -18.25
N LYS A 55 -4.38 -20.15 -19.23
CA LYS A 55 -4.09 -18.72 -19.45
C LYS A 55 -4.58 -17.86 -18.30
N ALA A 56 -5.77 -18.15 -17.76
CA ALA A 56 -6.32 -17.43 -16.62
C ALA A 56 -5.47 -17.66 -15.36
N ASP A 57 -5.06 -18.90 -15.09
CA ASP A 57 -4.18 -19.22 -13.95
C ASP A 57 -2.83 -18.50 -14.07
N LYS A 58 -2.22 -18.51 -15.26
CA LYS A 58 -0.98 -17.76 -15.50
C LYS A 58 -1.15 -16.25 -15.26
N SER A 59 -2.23 -15.66 -15.79
CA SER A 59 -2.52 -14.24 -15.57
C SER A 59 -2.74 -13.91 -14.09
N ARG A 60 -3.36 -14.84 -13.34
CA ARG A 60 -3.54 -14.69 -11.89
C ARG A 60 -2.21 -14.74 -11.16
N GLU A 61 -1.34 -15.69 -11.49
CA GLU A 61 -0.01 -15.78 -10.89
C GLU A 61 0.84 -14.53 -11.15
N GLU A 62 0.80 -13.98 -12.37
CA GLU A 62 1.47 -12.73 -12.74
C GLU A 62 0.90 -11.54 -11.94
N ALA A 63 -0.43 -11.46 -11.80
CA ALA A 63 -1.07 -10.42 -11.00
C ALA A 63 -0.69 -10.52 -9.51
N ASP A 64 -0.69 -11.73 -8.94
CA ASP A 64 -0.31 -11.97 -7.55
C ASP A 64 1.17 -11.66 -7.30
N ALA A 65 2.06 -11.97 -8.25
CA ALA A 65 3.46 -11.58 -8.20
C ALA A 65 3.62 -10.05 -8.21
N SER A 66 2.94 -9.35 -9.13
CA SER A 66 2.98 -7.89 -9.18
C SER A 66 2.40 -7.25 -7.92
N HIS A 67 1.34 -7.83 -7.35
CA HIS A 67 0.71 -7.33 -6.14
C HIS A 67 1.64 -7.50 -4.93
N ARG A 68 2.34 -8.64 -4.80
CA ARG A 68 3.35 -8.84 -3.76
C ARG A 68 4.46 -7.79 -3.84
N SER A 69 5.03 -7.57 -5.02
CA SER A 69 6.06 -6.54 -5.21
C SER A 69 5.55 -5.13 -4.88
N PHE A 70 4.28 -4.83 -5.19
CA PHE A 70 3.66 -3.56 -4.83
C PHE A 70 3.53 -3.39 -3.32
N VAL A 71 3.06 -4.43 -2.60
CA VAL A 71 2.95 -4.40 -1.14
C VAL A 71 4.31 -4.24 -0.48
N GLU A 72 5.32 -4.98 -0.94
CA GLU A 72 6.71 -4.84 -0.43
C GLU A 72 7.25 -3.41 -0.63
N ALA A 73 7.03 -2.82 -1.81
CA ALA A 73 7.44 -1.45 -2.09
C ALA A 73 6.69 -0.43 -1.21
N GLN A 74 5.39 -0.66 -0.96
CA GLN A 74 4.58 0.18 -0.08
C GLN A 74 5.07 0.08 1.38
N GLU A 75 5.35 -1.12 1.87
CA GLU A 75 5.87 -1.32 3.23
C GLU A 75 7.25 -0.67 3.41
N ALA A 76 8.13 -0.77 2.41
CA ALA A 76 9.43 -0.10 2.42
C ALA A 76 9.27 1.43 2.43
N ALA A 77 8.36 1.98 1.62
CA ALA A 77 8.07 3.40 1.61
C ALA A 77 7.50 3.89 2.95
N ASP A 78 6.60 3.12 3.57
CA ASP A 78 6.04 3.43 4.88
C ASP A 78 7.10 3.37 5.99
N ALA A 79 8.05 2.44 5.92
CA ALA A 79 9.18 2.36 6.84
C ALA A 79 10.09 3.60 6.74
N GLU A 80 10.47 3.99 5.52
CA GLU A 80 11.24 5.21 5.27
C GLU A 80 10.48 6.47 5.70
N HIS A 81 9.17 6.53 5.45
CA HIS A 81 8.34 7.64 5.88
C HIS A 81 8.27 7.76 7.41
N LYS A 82 8.16 6.64 8.13
CA LYS A 82 8.22 6.62 9.60
C LYS A 82 9.57 7.10 10.10
N TYR A 83 10.67 6.67 9.47
CA TYR A 83 12.01 7.12 9.82
C TYR A 83 12.16 8.62 9.59
N PHE A 84 11.69 9.14 8.45
CA PHE A 84 11.69 10.56 8.15
C PHE A 84 10.94 11.38 9.20
N ILE A 85 9.73 10.97 9.60
CA ILE A 85 8.95 11.63 10.67
C ILE A 85 9.72 11.63 11.99
N ALA A 86 10.34 10.50 12.34
CA ALA A 86 11.14 10.39 13.57
C ALA A 86 12.31 11.38 13.55
N CYS A 87 13.10 11.40 12.49
CA CYS A 87 14.20 12.36 12.33
C CYS A 87 13.71 13.82 12.34
N GLN A 88 12.58 14.11 11.70
CA GLN A 88 11.99 15.45 11.72
C GLN A 88 11.61 15.88 13.15
N LYS A 89 11.06 14.96 13.94
CA LYS A 89 10.71 15.20 15.33
C LYS A 89 11.95 15.44 16.19
N GLU A 90 12.98 14.61 16.04
CA GLU A 90 14.27 14.80 16.71
C GLU A 90 14.90 16.15 16.39
N LEU A 91 14.91 16.54 15.11
CA LEU A 91 15.43 17.85 14.68
C LEU A 91 14.69 19.01 15.35
N ARG A 92 13.36 18.92 15.42
CA ARG A 92 12.54 19.92 16.13
C ARG A 92 12.83 19.96 17.63
N ASP A 93 13.11 18.82 18.24
CA ASP A 93 13.48 18.76 19.66
C ASP A 93 14.87 19.33 19.90
N TYR A 94 15.85 19.06 19.02
CA TYR A 94 17.16 19.72 19.05
C TYR A 94 17.03 21.24 18.88
N ASP A 95 16.18 21.73 17.97
CA ASP A 95 15.93 23.17 17.80
C ASP A 95 15.36 23.82 19.08
N LYS A 96 14.46 23.13 19.78
CA LYS A 96 13.94 23.60 21.08
C LYS A 96 15.06 23.67 22.12
N VAL A 97 15.91 22.65 22.20
CA VAL A 97 17.05 22.61 23.12
C VAL A 97 18.03 23.75 22.81
N ILE A 98 18.41 23.94 21.54
CA ILE A 98 19.30 25.00 21.09
C ILE A 98 18.70 26.37 21.42
N SER A 99 17.42 26.59 21.14
CA SER A 99 16.71 27.83 21.48
C SER A 99 16.67 28.06 23.00
N GLY A 100 16.42 27.01 23.79
CA GLY A 100 16.45 27.04 25.25
C GLY A 100 17.83 27.41 25.80
N LEU A 101 18.89 26.79 25.27
CA LEU A 101 20.28 27.09 25.64
C LEU A 101 20.65 28.53 25.29
N ARG A 102 20.32 29.00 24.08
CA ARG A 102 20.55 30.40 23.66
C ARG A 102 19.84 31.39 24.59
N LYS A 103 18.57 31.12 24.95
CA LYS A 103 17.82 31.94 25.92
C LYS A 103 18.48 31.93 27.31
N LYS A 104 18.91 30.77 27.80
CA LYS A 104 19.60 30.63 29.10
C LYS A 104 20.93 31.38 29.11
N THR A 105 21.74 31.27 28.06
CA THR A 105 23.00 31.99 27.92
C THR A 105 22.77 33.51 27.88
N LYS A 106 21.78 33.98 27.11
CA LYS A 106 21.41 35.41 27.09
C LYS A 106 20.96 35.89 28.46
N LYS A 107 20.09 35.15 29.15
CA LYS A 107 19.63 35.49 30.51
C LYS A 107 20.78 35.49 31.52
N ALA A 108 21.71 34.56 31.43
CA ALA A 108 22.88 34.51 32.28
C ALA A 108 23.81 35.71 32.05
N LYS A 109 24.04 36.11 30.80
CA LYS A 109 24.82 37.31 30.45
C LYS A 109 24.17 38.57 31.03
N VAL A 110 22.87 38.77 30.76
CA VAL A 110 22.11 39.92 31.30
C VAL A 110 22.12 39.93 32.83
N SER A 111 21.95 38.77 33.49
CA SER A 111 21.99 38.68 34.95
C SER A 111 23.37 39.00 35.52
N LYS A 112 24.45 38.58 34.85
CA LYS A 112 25.83 38.94 35.26
C LYS A 112 26.07 40.44 35.11
N GLU A 113 25.68 41.03 33.98
CA GLU A 113 25.79 42.47 33.74
C GLU A 113 24.98 43.27 34.77
N GLN A 114 23.72 42.89 35.03
CA GLN A 114 22.90 43.52 36.07
C GLN A 114 23.50 43.40 37.47
N LYS A 115 24.08 42.24 37.81
CA LYS A 115 24.77 42.05 39.10
C LYS A 115 26.04 42.90 39.20
N ALA A 116 26.80 43.06 38.12
CA ALA A 116 27.99 43.91 38.09
C ALA A 116 27.61 45.39 38.29
N VAL A 117 26.64 45.87 37.50
CA VAL A 117 26.10 47.24 37.60
C VAL A 117 25.55 47.52 39.00
N ARG A 118 24.85 46.55 39.61
CA ARG A 118 24.34 46.70 40.98
C ARG A 118 25.45 46.75 42.04
N LYS A 119 26.51 45.95 41.89
CA LYS A 119 27.68 45.99 42.79
C LYS A 119 28.43 47.31 42.70
N GLU A 120 28.61 47.85 41.49
CA GLU A 120 29.19 49.18 41.28
C GLU A 120 28.34 50.26 41.94
N ALA A 121 27.02 50.21 41.73
CA ALA A 121 26.10 51.14 42.37
C ALA A 121 26.10 51.02 43.91
N GLU A 122 26.20 49.82 44.48
CA GLU A 122 26.35 49.61 45.93
C GLU A 122 27.69 50.15 46.46
N HIS A 123 28.76 50.08 45.68
CA HIS A 123 30.04 50.68 46.04
C HIS A 123 29.96 52.20 46.07
N VAL A 124 29.42 52.81 45.01
CA VAL A 124 29.18 54.26 44.92
C VAL A 124 28.26 54.73 46.04
N TYR A 125 27.22 53.97 46.39
CA TYR A 125 26.33 54.30 47.52
C TYR A 125 27.06 54.29 48.87
N LYS A 126 28.02 53.37 49.07
CA LYS A 126 28.87 53.37 50.28
C LYS A 126 29.80 54.57 50.33
N MET A 127 30.40 54.95 49.21
CA MET A 127 31.25 56.15 49.12
C MET A 127 30.44 57.43 49.39
N PHE A 128 29.21 57.51 48.85
CA PHE A 128 28.26 58.58 49.18
C PHE A 128 27.97 58.65 50.69
N ARG A 129 27.68 57.51 51.32
CA ARG A 129 27.44 57.43 52.78
C ARG A 129 28.67 57.80 53.60
N ALA A 130 29.88 57.60 53.08
CA ALA A 130 31.13 58.01 53.70
C ALA A 130 31.44 59.52 53.52
N GLY A 131 30.61 60.27 52.78
CA GLY A 131 30.73 61.71 52.61
C GLY A 131 31.58 62.14 51.40
N GLU A 132 31.91 61.21 50.50
CA GLU A 132 32.63 61.52 49.27
C GLU A 132 31.72 62.17 48.22
N LYS A 133 32.31 63.02 47.36
CA LYS A 133 31.57 63.78 46.34
C LYS A 133 31.18 62.85 45.19
N LEU A 134 29.88 62.82 44.86
CA LEU A 134 29.38 62.08 43.71
C LEU A 134 29.46 62.90 42.41
N THR A 135 29.73 62.22 41.30
CA THR A 135 29.58 62.80 39.96
C THR A 135 28.15 62.62 39.43
N THR A 136 27.79 63.36 38.37
CA THR A 136 26.46 63.26 37.74
C THR A 136 26.17 61.84 37.23
N ASP A 137 27.19 61.14 36.74
CA ASP A 137 27.06 59.78 36.23
C ASP A 137 26.80 58.77 37.37
N ASP A 138 27.41 58.99 38.54
CA ASP A 138 27.19 58.18 39.74
C ASP A 138 25.75 58.31 40.27
N ILE A 139 25.18 59.52 40.22
CA ILE A 139 23.79 59.78 40.64
C ILE A 139 22.83 59.05 39.70
N LEU A 140 23.07 59.12 38.39
CA LEU A 140 22.26 58.41 37.38
C LEU A 140 22.36 56.88 37.55
N LEU A 141 23.54 56.37 37.91
CA LEU A 141 23.76 54.96 38.20
C LEU A 141 22.96 54.48 39.42
N LEU A 142 22.91 55.27 40.49
CA LEU A 142 22.13 54.98 41.70
C LEU A 142 20.61 55.01 41.44
N GLN A 143 20.13 56.00 40.67
CA GLN A 143 18.72 56.09 40.28
C GLN A 143 18.29 54.90 39.41
N ARG A 144 19.12 54.51 38.44
CA ARG A 144 18.84 53.37 37.56
C ARG A 144 18.86 52.03 38.30
N SER A 145 19.62 51.93 39.39
CA SER A 145 19.71 50.74 40.24
C SER A 145 18.71 50.73 41.41
N LYS A 146 17.90 51.78 41.56
CA LYS A 146 16.91 51.97 42.65
C LYS A 146 17.52 51.94 44.05
N LEU A 147 18.75 52.44 44.20
CA LEU A 147 19.41 52.57 45.51
C LEU A 147 19.17 53.96 46.14
N ILE A 148 18.63 54.89 45.36
CA ILE A 148 18.06 56.20 45.71
C ILE A 148 16.86 56.38 44.78
#